data_AF-A0A962WVW8-F1
#
_entry.id   AF-A0A962WVW8-F1
#
_cell.length_a   1.000
_cell.length_b   1.000
_cell.length_c   1.000
_cell.angle_alpha   90.00
_cell.angle_beta   90.00
_cell.angle_gamma   90.00
#
_symmetry.space_group_name_H-M   'P 1'
#
loop_
_entity.id
_entity.type
_entity.pdbx_description
1 polymer ?
#
loop_
_entity_poly.entity_id
_entity_poly.type
_entity_poly.pdbx_seq_one_letter_code
_entity_poly.pdbx_strand_id
1 'polypeptide(L)'
;VTAPVVRNATWAALAAAGFPVSLIQDSPGFVVQRVLAMVVNIGCDMAQQQIATPQDIDRAVTLGLAYPQGPLALGDTLGPRRVLHILDELHSYYRDPRYRPSPWLIRRARLGVSLLTIPT
;
A
#
# COMPACT_ATOMS: atom_id res chain seq x y z
N VAL A 1 3.73 10.14 -24.33
CA VAL A 1 5.01 10.74 -23.83
C VAL A 1 4.73 12.17 -23.40
N THR A 2 5.12 12.57 -22.19
CA THR A 2 4.86 13.92 -21.64
C THR A 2 5.84 14.94 -22.20
N ALA A 3 5.33 16.06 -22.73
CA ALA A 3 6.18 17.13 -23.29
C ALA A 3 7.12 17.73 -22.23
N PRO A 4 8.44 17.90 -22.51
CA PRO A 4 9.40 18.42 -21.52
C PRO A 4 9.03 19.79 -20.96
N VAL A 5 8.48 20.68 -21.80
CA VAL A 5 8.05 22.03 -21.37
C VAL A 5 6.95 21.95 -20.30
N VAL A 6 5.96 21.07 -20.49
CA VAL A 6 4.86 20.88 -19.53
C VAL A 6 5.38 20.23 -18.25
N ARG A 7 6.17 19.15 -18.37
CA ARG A 7 6.78 18.47 -17.22
C ARG A 7 7.58 19.44 -16.34
N ASN A 8 8.45 20.25 -16.96
CA ASN A 8 9.33 21.17 -16.25
C ASN A 8 8.54 22.32 -15.61
N ALA A 9 7.53 22.86 -16.31
CA ALA A 9 6.67 23.92 -15.77
C ALA A 9 5.87 23.42 -14.55
N THR A 10 5.28 22.22 -14.62
CA THR A 10 4.55 21.63 -13.50
C THR A 10 5.46 21.33 -12.33
N TRP A 11 6.65 20.77 -12.58
CA TRP A 11 7.64 20.51 -11.53
C TRP A 11 8.04 21.81 -10.82
N ALA A 12 8.35 22.87 -11.57
CA ALA A 12 8.74 24.15 -11.02
C ALA A 12 7.61 24.80 -10.20
N ALA A 13 6.36 24.72 -10.68
CA ALA A 13 5.21 25.26 -9.95
C ALA A 13 4.99 24.55 -8.61
N LEU A 14 5.06 23.21 -8.58
CA LEU A 14 4.91 22.43 -7.35
C LEU A 14 6.08 22.66 -6.38
N ALA A 15 7.31 22.77 -6.89
CA ALA A 15 8.47 23.08 -6.08
C ALA A 15 8.39 24.49 -5.48
N ALA A 16 7.96 25.49 -6.26
CA ALA A 16 7.77 26.86 -5.79
C ALA A 16 6.67 26.97 -4.72
N ALA A 17 5.69 26.06 -4.72
CA ALA A 17 4.69 25.94 -3.67
C ALA A 17 5.19 25.22 -2.40
N GLY A 18 6.47 24.80 -2.36
CA GLY A 18 7.10 24.19 -1.18
C GLY A 18 6.90 22.68 -1.07
N PHE A 19 6.34 22.01 -2.09
CA PHE A 19 6.22 20.56 -2.07
C PHE A 19 7.54 19.88 -2.45
N PRO A 20 7.94 18.79 -1.78
CA PRO A 20 9.01 17.93 -2.29
C PRO A 20 8.51 17.16 -3.52
N VAL A 21 9.16 17.36 -4.68
CA VAL A 21 8.73 16.78 -5.96
C VAL A 21 9.81 15.91 -6.57
N SER A 22 9.47 14.67 -6.89
CA SER A 22 10.33 13.73 -7.64
C SER A 22 9.74 13.43 -9.02
N LEU A 23 10.59 13.47 -10.05
CA LEU A 23 10.20 13.03 -11.38
C LEU A 23 10.34 11.50 -11.48
N ILE A 24 9.27 10.84 -11.93
CA ILE A 24 9.24 9.39 -12.14
C ILE A 24 8.73 9.08 -13.54
N GLN A 25 9.04 7.88 -14.03
CA GLN A 25 8.41 7.34 -15.22
C GLN A 25 7.00 6.85 -14.91
N ASP A 26 6.13 6.90 -15.90
CA ASP A 26 4.78 6.36 -15.78
C ASP A 26 4.83 4.84 -15.56
N SER A 27 4.17 4.39 -14.51
CA SER A 27 4.07 2.98 -14.15
C SER A 27 2.83 2.75 -13.28
N PRO A 28 2.15 1.60 -13.43
CA PRO A 28 1.01 1.25 -12.59
C PRO A 28 1.34 1.34 -11.10
N GLY A 29 0.55 2.13 -10.39
CA GLY A 29 0.72 2.37 -8.96
C GLY A 29 1.98 3.16 -8.58
N PHE A 30 2.67 3.78 -9.54
CA PHE A 30 3.88 4.57 -9.31
C PHE A 30 4.88 3.87 -8.35
N VAL A 31 5.49 4.63 -7.45
CA VAL A 31 6.43 4.11 -6.45
C VAL A 31 5.72 3.87 -5.11
N VAL A 32 5.26 4.94 -4.45
CA VAL A 32 4.84 4.90 -3.05
C VAL A 32 3.61 4.03 -2.82
N GLN A 33 2.50 4.27 -3.52
CA GLN A 33 1.27 3.52 -3.29
C GLN A 33 1.43 2.02 -3.60
N ARG A 34 2.24 1.65 -4.60
CA ARG A 34 2.55 0.26 -4.92
C ARG A 34 3.36 -0.41 -3.81
N VAL A 35 4.38 0.26 -3.28
CA VAL A 35 5.20 -0.26 -2.16
C VAL A 35 4.34 -0.41 -0.91
N LEU A 36 3.57 0.62 -0.54
CA LEU A 36 2.72 0.59 0.64
C LEU A 36 1.65 -0.50 0.54
N ALA A 37 0.97 -0.62 -0.59
CA ALA A 37 -0.04 -1.65 -0.78
C ALA A 37 0.55 -3.07 -0.66
N MET A 38 1.74 -3.30 -1.19
CA MET A 38 2.44 -4.58 -1.05
C MET A 38 2.86 -4.87 0.40
N VAL A 39 3.38 -3.88 1.13
CA VAL A 39 3.72 -4.03 2.57
C VAL A 39 2.50 -4.43 3.39
N VAL A 40 1.37 -3.73 3.19
CA VAL A 40 0.10 -4.05 3.84
C VAL A 40 -0.35 -5.47 3.47
N ASN A 41 -0.26 -5.84 2.19
CA ASN A 41 -0.71 -7.15 1.72
C ASN A 41 0.11 -8.30 2.31
N ILE A 42 1.43 -8.13 2.44
CA ILE A 42 2.32 -9.12 3.08
C ILE A 42 1.93 -9.28 4.55
N GLY A 43 1.68 -8.19 5.28
CA GLY A 43 1.18 -8.27 6.67
C GLY A 43 -0.17 -8.99 6.75
N CYS A 44 -1.08 -8.75 5.81
CA CYS A 44 -2.35 -9.45 5.72
C CYS A 44 -2.18 -10.96 5.41
N ASP A 45 -1.22 -11.34 4.57
CA ASP A 45 -0.91 -12.75 4.29
C ASP A 45 -0.32 -13.46 5.52
N MET A 46 0.55 -12.79 6.29
CA MET A 46 1.06 -13.33 7.57
C MET A 46 -0.08 -13.58 8.56
N ALA A 47 -1.03 -12.65 8.67
CA ALA A 47 -2.21 -12.81 9.51
C ALA A 47 -3.14 -13.92 8.99
N GLN A 48 -3.33 -14.02 7.67
CA GLN A 48 -4.09 -15.09 7.02
C GLN A 48 -3.54 -16.48 7.34
N GLN A 49 -2.21 -16.61 7.36
CA GLN A 49 -1.50 -17.86 7.62
C GLN A 49 -1.28 -18.12 9.12
N GLN A 50 -1.77 -17.23 9.98
CA GLN A 50 -1.62 -17.32 11.44
C GLN A 50 -0.16 -17.44 11.90
N ILE A 51 0.78 -16.80 11.19
CA ILE A 51 2.20 -16.78 11.55
C ILE A 51 2.41 -16.09 12.91
N ALA A 52 1.65 -15.04 13.16
CA ALA A 52 1.57 -14.32 14.43
C ALA A 52 0.21 -13.62 14.54
N THR A 53 -0.11 -13.08 15.73
CA THR A 53 -1.32 -12.26 15.87
C THR A 53 -1.19 -10.97 15.05
N PRO A 54 -2.30 -10.37 14.59
CA PRO A 54 -2.27 -9.08 13.90
C PRO A 54 -1.48 -8.00 14.66
N GLN A 55 -1.63 -7.96 15.99
CA GLN A 55 -0.94 -7.02 16.87
C GLN A 55 0.56 -7.29 16.93
N ASP A 56 0.97 -8.56 16.99
CA ASP A 56 2.39 -8.93 17.00
C ASP A 56 3.07 -8.67 15.67
N ILE A 57 2.38 -8.85 14.54
CA ILE A 57 2.87 -8.49 13.20
C ILE A 57 3.21 -6.99 13.16
N ASP A 58 2.27 -6.16 13.62
CA ASP A 58 2.47 -4.70 13.65
C ASP A 58 3.60 -4.28 14.59
N ARG A 59 3.67 -4.90 15.77
CA ARG A 59 4.72 -4.64 16.76
C ARG A 59 6.09 -5.06 16.25
N ALA A 60 6.20 -6.20 15.58
CA ALA A 60 7.44 -6.71 15.01
C ALA A 60 7.99 -5.76 13.94
N VAL A 61 7.14 -5.25 13.04
CA VAL A 61 7.58 -4.31 11.99
C VAL A 61 7.98 -2.95 12.57
N THR A 62 7.23 -2.46 13.56
CA THR A 62 7.55 -1.19 14.23
C THR A 62 8.88 -1.27 15.00
N LEU A 63 9.10 -2.34 15.78
CA LEU A 63 10.31 -2.49 16.58
C LEU A 63 11.53 -2.97 15.77
N GLY A 64 11.32 -3.91 14.85
CA GLY A 64 12.39 -4.54 14.09
C GLY A 64 12.86 -3.72 12.90
N LEU A 65 11.95 -2.98 12.24
CA LEU A 65 12.26 -2.20 11.04
C LEU A 65 12.15 -0.68 11.27
N ALA A 66 11.83 -0.24 12.49
CA ALA A 66 11.63 1.16 12.86
C ALA A 66 10.57 1.88 12.00
N TYR A 67 9.56 1.14 11.52
CA TYR A 67 8.44 1.75 10.82
C TYR A 67 7.61 2.59 11.79
N PRO A 68 7.07 3.74 11.38
CA PRO A 68 6.23 4.57 12.24
C PRO A 68 4.91 3.88 12.62
N GLN A 69 4.47 2.93 11.79
CA GLN A 69 3.25 2.16 11.98
C GLN A 69 3.43 0.75 11.39
N GLY A 70 2.87 -0.25 12.06
CA GLY A 70 2.83 -1.62 11.54
C GLY A 70 1.96 -1.75 10.27
N PRO A 71 2.18 -2.78 9.44
CA PRO A 71 1.54 -2.90 8.13
C PRO A 71 0.02 -2.98 8.17
N LEU A 72 -0.59 -3.61 9.19
CA LEU A 72 -2.04 -3.75 9.27
C LEU A 72 -2.68 -2.44 9.70
N ALA A 73 -2.17 -1.81 10.76
CA ALA A 73 -2.62 -0.48 11.16
C ALA A 73 -2.37 0.57 10.06
N LEU A 74 -1.27 0.47 9.32
CA LEU A 74 -1.00 1.33 8.16
C LEU A 74 -2.07 1.13 7.07
N GLY A 75 -2.47 -0.10 6.79
CA GLY A 75 -3.54 -0.39 5.85
C GLY A 75 -4.90 0.17 6.29
N ASP A 76 -5.18 0.18 7.61
CA ASP A 76 -6.36 0.84 8.17
C ASP A 76 -6.29 2.37 7.98
N THR A 77 -5.15 3.01 8.27
CA THR A 77 -4.93 4.45 8.04
C THR A 77 -5.12 4.83 6.57
N LEU A 78 -4.61 4.01 5.64
CA LEU A 78 -4.73 4.23 4.20
C LEU A 78 -6.14 3.96 3.67
N GLY A 79 -6.92 3.15 4.39
CA GLY A 79 -8.21 2.63 3.98
C GLY A 79 -8.06 1.25 3.30
N PRO A 80 -8.56 0.15 3.92
CA PRO A 80 -8.39 -1.20 3.38
C PRO A 80 -8.96 -1.38 1.98
N ARG A 81 -10.08 -0.70 1.67
CA ARG A 81 -10.67 -0.68 0.31
C ARG A 81 -9.77 -0.02 -0.73
N ARG A 82 -9.07 1.06 -0.36
CA ARG A 82 -8.11 1.72 -1.24
C ARG A 82 -6.93 0.80 -1.53
N VAL A 83 -6.40 0.14 -0.50
CA VAL A 83 -5.30 -0.82 -0.66
C VAL A 83 -5.72 -1.99 -1.56
N LEU A 84 -6.91 -2.56 -1.34
CA LEU A 84 -7.46 -3.62 -2.19
C LEU A 84 -7.56 -3.16 -3.64
N HIS A 85 -8.14 -1.98 -3.88
CA HIS A 85 -8.27 -1.43 -5.23
C HIS A 85 -6.91 -1.26 -5.92
N ILE A 86 -5.89 -0.72 -5.23
CA ILE A 86 -4.54 -0.59 -5.79
C ILE A 86 -3.99 -1.95 -6.24
N LEU A 87 -4.14 -2.99 -5.42
CA LEU A 87 -3.64 -4.33 -5.75
C LEU A 87 -4.43 -4.99 -6.88
N ASP A 88 -5.75 -4.81 -6.93
CA ASP A 88 -6.58 -5.29 -8.02
C ASP A 88 -6.16 -4.65 -9.36
N GLU A 89 -5.92 -3.33 -9.39
CA GLU A 89 -5.44 -2.63 -10.59
C GLU A 89 -4.03 -3.08 -11.00
N LEU A 90 -3.12 -3.23 -10.03
CA LEU A 90 -1.77 -3.74 -10.28
C LEU A 90 -1.81 -5.18 -10.83
N HIS A 91 -2.63 -6.05 -10.24
CA HIS A 91 -2.76 -7.43 -10.68
C HIS A 91 -3.41 -7.52 -12.06
N SER A 92 -4.44 -6.71 -12.34
CA SER A 92 -5.09 -6.62 -13.65
C SER A 92 -4.11 -6.18 -14.75
N TYR A 93 -3.30 -5.15 -14.46
CA TYR A 93 -2.32 -4.63 -15.41
C TYR A 93 -1.17 -5.62 -15.67
N TYR A 94 -0.51 -6.08 -14.60
CA TYR A 94 0.69 -6.92 -14.74
C TYR A 94 0.38 -8.38 -15.00
N ARG A 95 -0.84 -8.85 -14.63
CA ARG A 95 -1.25 -10.26 -14.62
C ARG A 95 -0.30 -11.17 -13.85
N ASP A 96 0.43 -10.58 -12.91
CA ASP A 96 1.44 -11.25 -12.12
C ASP A 96 0.85 -11.57 -10.74
N PRO A 97 0.87 -12.84 -10.30
CA PRO A 97 0.35 -13.25 -8.99
C PRO A 97 1.05 -12.54 -7.82
N ARG A 98 2.23 -11.93 -8.02
CA ARG A 98 2.89 -11.12 -6.99
C ARG A 98 2.02 -9.98 -6.44
N TYR A 99 1.07 -9.47 -7.24
CA TYR A 99 0.18 -8.36 -6.85
C TYR A 99 -1.20 -8.84 -6.39
N ARG A 100 -1.42 -10.17 -6.30
CA ARG A 100 -2.70 -10.74 -5.88
C ARG A 100 -3.04 -10.27 -4.47
N PRO A 101 -4.20 -9.63 -4.23
CA PRO A 101 -4.62 -9.30 -2.88
C PRO A 101 -4.84 -10.55 -2.03
N SER A 102 -4.41 -10.50 -0.77
CA SER A 102 -4.59 -11.58 0.19
C SER A 102 -6.07 -11.80 0.53
N PRO A 103 -6.51 -13.04 0.81
CA PRO A 103 -7.87 -13.30 1.27
C PRO A 103 -8.24 -12.55 2.57
N TRP A 104 -7.25 -12.23 3.41
CA TRP A 104 -7.44 -11.44 4.63
C TRP A 104 -7.83 -9.99 4.33
N LEU A 105 -7.07 -9.34 3.43
CA LEU A 105 -7.36 -7.99 2.96
C LEU A 105 -8.71 -7.93 2.26
N ILE A 106 -8.99 -8.86 1.33
CA ILE A 106 -10.24 -8.90 0.57
C ILE A 106 -11.45 -8.94 1.52
N ARG A 107 -11.44 -9.86 2.49
CA ARG A 107 -12.57 -10.02 3.41
C ARG A 107 -12.80 -8.76 4.24
N ARG A 108 -11.75 -8.20 4.84
CA ARG A 108 -11.88 -7.05 5.76
C ARG A 108 -12.23 -5.77 5.03
N ALA A 109 -11.64 -5.53 3.86
CA ALA A 109 -12.00 -4.39 3.01
C ALA A 109 -13.46 -4.45 2.53
N ARG A 110 -13.97 -5.64 2.20
CA ARG A 110 -15.37 -5.81 1.77
C ARG A 110 -16.34 -5.68 2.93
N LEU A 111 -16.01 -6.26 4.10
CA LEU A 111 -16.82 -6.18 5.31
C LEU A 111 -16.77 -4.79 5.99
N GLY A 112 -15.79 -3.96 5.64
CA GLY A 112 -15.63 -2.64 6.27
C GLY A 112 -15.14 -2.71 7.71
N VAL A 113 -14.34 -3.74 8.04
CA VAL A 113 -13.74 -3.92 9.36
C VAL A 113 -12.22 -3.71 9.32
N SER A 114 -11.62 -3.49 10.48
CA SER A 114 -10.18 -3.26 10.64
C SER A 114 -9.36 -4.47 10.16
N LEU A 115 -8.20 -4.20 9.58
CA LEU A 115 -7.18 -5.20 9.24
C LEU A 115 -6.65 -5.96 10.46
N LEU A 116 -6.79 -5.40 11.67
CA LEU A 116 -6.41 -6.01 12.94
C LEU A 116 -7.52 -6.90 13.54
N THR A 117 -8.75 -6.88 13.01
CA THR A 117 -9.85 -7.72 13.51
C THR A 117 -9.46 -9.18 13.38
N ILE A 118 -9.51 -9.95 14.47
CA ILE A 118 -9.18 -11.39 14.50
C ILE A 118 -10.44 -12.19 14.12
N PRO A 119 -10.34 -13.29 13.34
CA PRO A 119 -11.47 -14.18 13.11
C PRO A 119 -11.90 -14.81 14.45
N THR A 120 -13.18 -14.72 14.77
CA THR A 120 -13.80 -15.51 15.85
C THR A 120 -13.84 -16.98 15.50
#